data_AF-A0A2V8K920-F1
#
_entry.id   AF-A0A2V8K920-F1
#
_cell.length_a   1.000
_cell.length_b   1.000
_cell.length_c   1.000
_cell.angle_alpha   90.00
_cell.angle_beta   90.00
_cell.angle_gamma   90.00
#
_symmetry.space_group_name_H-M   'P 1'
#
loop_
_entity.id
_entity.type
_entity.pdbx_description
1 polymer ?
#
loop_
_entity_poly.entity_id
_entity_poly.type
_entity_poly.pdbx_seq_one_letter_code
_entity_poly.pdbx_strand_id
1 'polypeptide(L)'
;QLVSFASKFAEPRIIAGDFNAQDYTTEIKIILNGYIDGWMKAVNANTATAYPDNTPSTYTRTRKSRIDFVFYAKNATNLSVSSGQVPDTRNLSVKPVIRIGTLDDKGVRPSDHNFSTVTFYVH
;
A
#
# COMPACT_ATOMS: atom_id res chain seq x y z
N GLN A 1 17.29 -9.57 -2.64
CA GLN A 1 17.76 -9.89 -1.27
C GLN A 1 16.60 -10.01 -0.28
N LEU A 2 15.67 -9.06 -0.22
CA LEU A 2 14.52 -9.09 0.70
C LEU A 2 13.68 -10.38 0.66
N VAL A 3 13.25 -10.83 -0.53
CA VAL A 3 12.46 -12.07 -0.68
C VAL A 3 13.21 -13.30 -0.16
N SER A 4 14.52 -13.39 -0.42
CA SER A 4 15.37 -14.48 0.06
C SER A 4 15.63 -14.42 1.58
N PHE A 5 15.64 -13.22 2.16
CA PHE A 5 15.67 -13.06 3.61
C PHE A 5 14.34 -13.50 4.23
N ALA A 6 13.22 -13.01 3.71
CA ALA A 6 11.88 -13.36 4.18
C ALA A 6 11.59 -14.87 4.07
N SER A 7 12.13 -15.55 3.04
CA SER A 7 11.90 -16.99 2.86
C SER A 7 12.46 -17.88 3.99
N LYS A 8 13.30 -17.34 4.87
CA LYS A 8 13.86 -18.05 6.04
C LYS A 8 12.89 -18.15 7.22
N PHE A 9 11.79 -17.41 7.18
CA PHE A 9 10.75 -17.42 8.20
C PHE A 9 9.59 -18.35 7.79
N ALA A 10 8.90 -18.94 8.76
CA ALA A 10 7.69 -19.73 8.53
C ALA A 10 6.53 -18.85 8.04
N GLU A 11 5.53 -19.47 7.41
CA GLU A 11 4.29 -18.80 7.02
C GLU A 11 3.36 -18.55 8.23
N PRO A 12 2.47 -17.53 8.17
CA PRO A 12 2.30 -16.59 7.06
C PRO A 12 3.33 -15.44 7.05
N ARG A 13 3.84 -15.09 5.87
CA ARG A 13 4.79 -13.98 5.68
C ARG A 13 4.13 -12.77 5.05
N ILE A 14 4.36 -11.62 5.67
CA ILE A 14 3.95 -10.30 5.20
C ILE A 14 5.20 -9.44 5.04
N ILE A 15 5.29 -8.73 3.92
CA ILE A 15 6.34 -7.74 3.66
C ILE A 15 5.66 -6.42 3.37
N ALA A 16 5.97 -5.38 4.15
CA ALA A 16 5.35 -4.07 4.00
C ALA A 16 6.37 -2.95 4.13
N GLY A 17 6.12 -1.83 3.46
CA GLY A 17 6.92 -0.61 3.58
C GLY A 17 6.92 0.23 2.31
N ASP A 18 7.72 1.28 2.34
CA ASP A 18 8.09 2.07 1.17
C ASP A 18 9.20 1.35 0.39
N PHE A 19 8.91 1.01 -0.86
CA PHE A 19 9.87 0.36 -1.76
C PHE A 19 10.55 1.34 -2.70
N ASN A 20 10.13 2.60 -2.70
CA ASN A 20 10.59 3.67 -3.59
C ASN A 20 10.53 3.27 -5.08
N ALA A 21 9.57 2.40 -5.42
CA ALA A 21 9.44 1.76 -6.72
C ALA A 21 7.96 1.55 -7.07
N GLN A 22 7.57 1.81 -8.33
CA GLN A 22 6.18 1.61 -8.78
C GLN A 22 5.86 0.15 -9.04
N ASP A 23 4.57 -0.18 -9.07
CA ASP A 23 4.05 -1.54 -9.25
C ASP A 23 4.47 -2.22 -10.56
N TYR A 24 4.79 -1.46 -11.60
CA TYR A 24 5.27 -1.98 -12.89
C TYR A 24 6.79 -2.20 -12.97
N THR A 25 7.56 -1.78 -11.96
CA THR A 25 9.02 -1.89 -11.96
C THR A 25 9.51 -3.33 -11.78
N THR A 26 10.75 -3.61 -12.15
CA THR A 26 11.31 -4.96 -12.12
C THR A 26 11.47 -5.48 -10.69
N GLU A 27 11.88 -4.61 -9.77
CA GLU A 27 12.06 -4.89 -8.35
C GLU A 27 10.75 -5.30 -7.66
N ILE A 28 9.63 -4.65 -7.99
CA ILE A 28 8.31 -5.05 -7.48
C ILE A 28 7.86 -6.36 -8.13
N LYS A 29 8.08 -6.54 -9.44
CA LYS A 29 7.77 -7.82 -10.13
C LYS A 29 8.49 -9.02 -9.50
N ILE A 30 9.73 -8.86 -9.02
CA ILE A 30 10.46 -9.91 -8.29
C ILE A 30 9.71 -10.33 -7.01
N ILE A 31 9.15 -9.38 -6.26
CA ILE A 31 8.36 -9.67 -5.06
C ILE A 31 7.06 -10.39 -5.45
N LEU A 32 6.36 -9.88 -6.47
CA LEU A 32 5.09 -10.42 -6.98
C LEU A 32 5.19 -11.85 -7.54
N ASN A 33 6.39 -12.36 -7.82
CA ASN A 33 6.58 -13.77 -8.17
C ASN A 33 6.16 -14.70 -7.02
N GLY A 34 6.52 -14.35 -5.77
CA GLY A 34 6.22 -15.16 -4.57
C GLY A 34 5.10 -14.60 -3.68
N TYR A 35 4.72 -13.35 -3.88
CA TYR A 35 3.77 -12.63 -3.02
C TYR A 35 2.60 -12.04 -3.81
N ILE A 36 1.57 -11.61 -3.09
CA ILE A 36 0.38 -10.94 -3.62
C ILE A 36 0.35 -9.52 -3.03
N ASP A 37 0.06 -8.53 -3.87
CA ASP A 37 -0.22 -7.16 -3.45
C ASP A 37 -1.58 -7.09 -2.74
N GLY A 38 -1.56 -6.84 -1.43
CA GLY A 38 -2.76 -6.78 -0.59
C GLY A 38 -3.70 -5.62 -0.96
N TRP A 39 -3.16 -4.48 -1.38
CA TRP A 39 -3.98 -3.36 -1.85
C TRP A 39 -4.74 -3.74 -3.11
N MET A 40 -4.04 -4.28 -4.11
CA MET A 40 -4.69 -4.73 -5.35
C MET A 40 -5.66 -5.88 -5.13
N LYS A 41 -5.40 -6.75 -4.15
CA LYS A 41 -6.36 -7.79 -3.74
C LYS A 41 -7.67 -7.16 -3.25
N ALA A 42 -7.61 -6.10 -2.43
CA ALA A 42 -8.79 -5.38 -1.96
C ALA A 42 -9.48 -4.57 -3.07
N VAL A 43 -8.72 -3.92 -3.96
CA VAL A 43 -9.29 -3.19 -5.13
C VAL A 43 -10.09 -4.16 -6.01
N ASN A 44 -9.50 -5.30 -6.37
CA ASN A 44 -10.16 -6.30 -7.21
C ASN A 44 -11.38 -6.96 -6.55
N ALA A 45 -11.43 -6.95 -5.22
CA ALA A 45 -12.56 -7.47 -4.44
C ALA A 45 -13.63 -6.40 -4.16
N ASN A 46 -13.44 -5.15 -4.60
CA ASN A 46 -14.28 -3.99 -4.25
C ASN A 46 -14.39 -3.74 -2.73
N THR A 47 -13.34 -4.07 -1.97
CA THR A 47 -13.24 -3.81 -0.52
C THR A 47 -12.21 -2.75 -0.16
N ALA A 48 -11.56 -2.16 -1.18
CA ALA A 48 -10.67 -1.02 -0.99
C ALA A 48 -11.44 0.28 -0.80
N THR A 49 -10.98 1.12 0.12
CA THR A 49 -11.52 2.46 0.35
C THR A 49 -10.39 3.48 0.37
N ALA A 50 -10.64 4.68 -0.13
CA ALA A 50 -9.71 5.79 -0.10
C ALA A 50 -10.48 7.10 -0.09
N TYR A 51 -9.82 8.19 0.29
CA TYR A 51 -10.44 9.51 0.27
C TYR A 51 -10.76 9.98 -1.16
N PRO A 52 -11.78 10.83 -1.34
CA PRO A 52 -12.32 11.15 -2.68
C PRO A 52 -11.31 11.70 -3.69
N ASP A 53 -10.31 12.46 -3.23
CA ASP A 53 -9.30 13.06 -4.11
C ASP A 53 -8.18 12.06 -4.52
N ASN A 54 -8.22 10.82 -4.00
CA ASN A 54 -7.26 9.76 -4.26
C ASN A 54 -7.97 8.39 -4.29
N THR A 55 -8.92 8.24 -5.21
CA THR A 55 -9.84 7.09 -5.26
C THR A 55 -9.15 5.73 -5.38
N PRO A 56 -9.80 4.64 -4.91
CA PRO A 56 -9.24 3.29 -5.01
C PRO A 56 -8.99 2.83 -6.44
N SER A 57 -7.75 2.47 -6.76
CA SER A 57 -7.31 1.93 -8.04
C SER A 57 -5.86 1.44 -7.93
N THR A 58 -5.30 0.92 -9.04
CA THR A 58 -3.85 0.66 -9.14
C THR A 58 -3.01 1.94 -9.05
N TYR A 59 -3.62 3.11 -9.32
CA TYR A 59 -2.96 4.41 -9.30
C TYR A 59 -3.20 5.18 -7.99
N THR A 60 -3.85 4.56 -6.98
CA THR A 60 -4.01 5.20 -5.67
C THR A 60 -2.66 5.51 -5.08
N ARG A 61 -2.45 6.79 -4.85
CA ARG A 61 -1.16 7.37 -4.48
C ARG A 61 -0.87 7.15 -3.01
N THR A 62 0.22 6.48 -2.70
CA THR A 62 0.81 6.50 -1.35
C THR A 62 1.82 7.64 -1.24
N ARG A 63 2.35 8.12 -2.36
CA ARG A 63 3.09 9.38 -2.51
C ARG A 63 2.73 10.02 -3.86
N LYS A 64 3.65 10.70 -4.56
CA LYS A 64 3.44 11.14 -5.97
C LYS A 64 2.95 10.01 -6.89
N SER A 65 3.32 8.77 -6.59
CA SER A 65 2.84 7.53 -7.18
C SER A 65 2.56 6.49 -6.07
N ARG A 66 2.13 5.28 -6.42
CA ARG A 66 2.02 4.16 -5.49
C ARG A 66 3.38 3.47 -5.32
N ILE A 67 4.00 3.66 -4.16
CA ILE A 67 5.34 3.12 -3.84
C ILE A 67 5.40 2.41 -2.48
N ASP A 68 4.35 2.55 -1.67
CA ASP A 68 4.19 1.85 -0.41
C ASP A 68 3.26 0.64 -0.64
N PHE A 69 3.71 -0.53 -0.21
CA PHE A 69 3.00 -1.79 -0.46
C PHE A 69 2.87 -2.60 0.82
N VAL A 70 1.84 -3.44 0.85
CA VAL A 70 1.69 -4.52 1.81
C VAL A 70 1.50 -5.80 1.01
N PHE A 71 2.54 -6.63 0.98
CA PHE A 71 2.57 -7.91 0.29
C PHE A 71 2.37 -9.06 1.27
N TYR A 72 1.69 -10.12 0.84
CA TYR A 72 1.58 -11.37 1.60
C TYR A 72 1.93 -12.57 0.73
N ALA A 73 2.54 -13.60 1.31
CA ALA A 73 3.04 -14.74 0.54
C ALA A 73 1.91 -15.54 -0.11
N LYS A 74 2.11 -16.01 -1.35
CA LYS A 74 1.08 -16.76 -2.11
C LYS A 74 0.66 -18.07 -1.43
N ASN A 75 1.55 -18.65 -0.64
CA ASN A 75 1.34 -19.90 0.10
C ASN A 75 0.83 -19.67 1.53
N ALA A 76 0.55 -18.43 1.95
CA ALA A 76 -0.12 -18.14 3.22
C ALA A 76 -1.63 -18.47 3.12
N THR A 77 -1.96 -19.76 3.09
CA THR A 77 -3.33 -20.26 2.88
C THR A 77 -4.28 -19.98 4.05
N ASN A 78 -3.75 -19.63 5.22
CA ASN A 78 -4.50 -19.23 6.40
C ASN A 78 -4.76 -17.72 6.48
N LEU A 79 -4.40 -16.95 5.44
CA LEU A 79 -4.69 -15.50 5.36
C LEU A 79 -5.59 -15.17 4.17
N SER A 80 -6.54 -14.28 4.40
CA SER A 80 -7.26 -13.57 3.33
C SER A 80 -7.28 -12.07 3.58
N VAL A 81 -7.33 -11.28 2.51
CA VAL A 81 -7.49 -9.82 2.60
C VAL A 81 -8.97 -9.48 2.73
N SER A 82 -9.34 -8.80 3.81
CA SER A 82 -10.72 -8.35 4.03
C SER A 82 -10.97 -6.93 3.51
N SER A 83 -9.99 -6.04 3.60
CA SER A 83 -10.10 -4.65 3.12
C SER A 83 -8.73 -4.00 2.90
N GLY A 84 -8.71 -2.89 2.16
CA GLY A 84 -7.57 -1.99 2.04
C GLY A 84 -8.02 -0.55 2.23
N GLN A 85 -7.22 0.28 2.90
CA GLN A 85 -7.62 1.66 3.20
C GLN A 85 -6.50 2.67 2.96
N VAL A 86 -6.84 3.79 2.33
CA VAL A 86 -6.03 5.01 2.28
C VAL A 86 -6.87 6.16 2.85
N PRO A 87 -6.91 6.36 4.18
CA PRO A 87 -7.76 7.36 4.79
C PRO A 87 -7.27 8.79 4.51
N ASP A 88 -8.18 9.76 4.57
CA ASP A 88 -7.79 11.17 4.55
C ASP A 88 -7.15 11.55 5.88
N THR A 89 -5.84 11.79 5.87
CA THR A 89 -5.08 12.22 7.05
C THR A 89 -4.82 13.72 7.05
N ARG A 90 -5.36 14.47 6.07
CA ARG A 90 -5.18 15.92 5.98
C ARG A 90 -5.86 16.62 7.15
N ASN A 91 -5.12 17.44 7.88
CA ASN A 91 -5.70 18.34 8.86
C ASN A 91 -5.94 19.72 8.23
N LEU A 92 -7.13 19.96 7.67
CA LEU A 92 -7.43 21.22 6.96
C LEU A 92 -7.42 22.47 7.86
N SER A 93 -7.32 22.32 9.18
CA SER A 93 -7.25 23.44 10.13
C SER A 93 -5.84 24.02 10.32
N VAL A 94 -4.79 23.36 9.84
CA VAL A 94 -3.40 23.84 9.98
C VAL A 94 -2.93 24.55 8.71
N LYS A 95 -1.94 25.45 8.87
CA LYS A 95 -1.32 26.12 7.72
C LYS A 95 -0.47 25.12 6.92
N PRO A 96 -0.50 25.17 5.58
CA PRO A 96 0.36 24.33 4.75
C PRO A 96 1.84 24.54 5.10
N VAL A 97 2.59 23.44 5.26
CA VAL A 97 4.03 23.49 5.58
C VAL A 97 4.85 23.29 4.32
N ILE A 98 4.71 22.12 3.67
CA ILE A 98 5.42 21.75 2.43
C ILE A 98 4.45 21.00 1.53
N ARG A 99 4.51 21.26 0.21
CA ARG A 99 3.75 20.52 -0.79
C ARG A 99 4.62 19.53 -1.56
N ILE A 100 4.08 18.35 -1.82
CA ILE A 100 4.66 17.24 -2.57
C ILE A 100 4.28 17.28 -4.05
N GLY A 101 3.48 18.24 -4.49
CA GLY A 101 3.22 18.48 -5.92
C GLY A 101 2.19 17.56 -6.57
N THR A 102 1.22 17.05 -5.81
CA THR A 102 0.02 16.40 -6.34
C THR A 102 -1.18 17.35 -6.27
N LEU A 103 -2.17 17.17 -7.16
CA LEU A 103 -3.33 18.08 -7.27
C LEU A 103 -4.14 18.20 -5.97
N ASP A 104 -4.19 17.14 -5.20
CA ASP A 104 -4.93 17.02 -3.94
C ASP A 104 -4.10 17.40 -2.70
N ASP A 105 -2.84 17.81 -2.91
CA ASP A 105 -1.94 18.14 -1.82
C ASP A 105 -2.11 19.57 -1.34
N LYS A 106 -2.66 19.65 -0.14
CA LYS A 106 -2.90 20.90 0.58
C LYS A 106 -1.75 21.26 1.52
N GLY A 107 -0.69 20.44 1.61
CA GLY A 107 0.48 20.67 2.48
C GLY A 107 0.19 20.52 3.98
N VAL A 108 -0.89 19.81 4.32
CA VAL A 108 -1.42 19.67 5.68
C VAL A 108 -1.54 18.20 6.11
N ARG A 109 -0.83 17.32 5.41
CA ARG A 109 -0.70 15.91 5.80
C ARG A 109 0.37 15.79 6.88
N PRO A 110 0.26 14.79 7.78
CA PRO A 110 1.29 14.51 8.78
C PRO A 110 2.58 13.93 8.17
N SER A 111 2.55 13.48 6.91
CA SER A 111 3.68 12.89 6.17
C SER A 111 3.60 13.29 4.69
N ASP A 112 4.73 13.22 3.97
CA ASP A 112 4.75 13.35 2.51
C ASP A 112 4.22 12.08 1.80
N HIS A 113 3.92 11.03 2.57
CA HIS A 113 3.20 9.83 2.14
C HIS A 113 1.77 9.79 2.73
N ASN A 114 0.80 9.28 1.98
CA ASN A 114 -0.50 8.88 2.47
C ASN A 114 -0.38 7.55 3.24
N PHE A 115 -0.98 7.50 4.41
CA PHE A 115 -1.11 6.26 5.18
C PHE A 115 -1.91 5.21 4.37
N SER A 116 -1.45 3.96 4.37
CA SER A 116 -2.08 2.85 3.66
C SER A 116 -2.14 1.64 4.58
N THR A 117 -3.26 0.91 4.54
CA THR A 117 -3.46 -0.32 5.31
C THR A 117 -4.04 -1.42 4.45
N VAL A 118 -3.75 -2.66 4.85
CA VAL A 118 -4.42 -3.87 4.37
C VAL A 118 -4.82 -4.67 5.61
N THR A 119 -6.09 -5.04 5.70
CA THR A 119 -6.61 -5.85 6.80
C THR A 119 -6.63 -7.32 6.36
N PHE A 120 -6.06 -8.17 7.21
CA PHE A 120 -6.06 -9.62 7.02
C PHE A 120 -7.03 -10.29 7.99
N TYR A 121 -7.74 -11.29 7.48
CA TYR A 121 -8.45 -12.28 8.29
C TYR A 121 -7.59 -13.55 8.40
N VAL A 122 -7.48 -14.09 9.61
CA VAL A 122 -6.76 -15.34 9.89
C VAL A 122 -7.79 -16.45 10.03
N HIS A 123 -7.66 -17.51 9.24
CA HIS A 123 -8.53 -18.69 9.25
C HIS A 123 -8.10 -19.73 10.29
#